data_AF-A0A0C2WT66-F1
#
_entry.id   AF-A0A0C2WT66-F1
#
_cell.length_a   1.000
_cell.length_b   1.000
_cell.length_c   1.000
_cell.angle_alpha   90.00
_cell.angle_beta   90.00
_cell.angle_gamma   90.00
#
_symmetry.space_group_name_H-M   'P 1'
#
loop_
_entity.id
_entity.type
_entity.pdbx_description
1 polymer ?
#
loop_
_entity_poly.entity_id
_entity_poly.type
_entity_poly.pdbx_seq_one_letter_code
_entity_poly.pdbx_strand_id
1 'polypeptide(L)'
;MTSLPFASPLVTEFSDVVPMDCPLCLEKNDQVKWISDDEKGRAQASFEHTCESCHQVFKRSHIGIRRFAEEVARKRTGQKVYLSETLLDPQTGKVDTNEADAFTTRVLKDLDTALKLGEPIGQDKTQSEATILATMLKYDKKVLETFLHTPVRPNYATYYNPRPLPRISRVIEAYAYDGLASLDLVGAILRQGTFIDKMVKLGWTQPGRFDQSKQLAPLVRSIARYHAFLDLMTSHRTTFLVPTLDLAWHSHQLKGEAYRNDTLAYLKRTPNHDDSVQPNALSTGYDTTARIWKERFGVPYSLCGCSPDSGVEPPPPSRLAPPVPIRSTFKLRNIFRKKKKPEPIPAPVPDPVPDPVPPLVNTCGHLVTTEDDEADSSHPSEHNVLFSPNTAYHANNRERDLVYRVASAKRSASIDPWRGLQAERNEKRKDEHKEAFTDRNYGTGHYYSYWGVSTAIPFGFYGGYAYSGMYGSCGTACGAAGCGGGACRACASGGDTGGGDGGGDAGGCSG
;
A
#
# COMPACT_ATOMS: atom_id res chain seq x y z
N MET A 1 -24.33 -7.60 -0.19
CA MET A 1 -24.11 -6.14 -0.32
C MET A 1 -24.43 -5.50 1.03
N THR A 2 -23.71 -4.46 1.44
CA THR A 2 -23.79 -3.87 2.81
C THR A 2 -24.99 -2.96 3.05
N SER A 3 -25.79 -2.70 2.00
CA SER A 3 -26.93 -1.76 2.03
C SER A 3 -26.58 -0.33 2.43
N LEU A 4 -25.29 0.03 2.49
CA LEU A 4 -24.84 1.39 2.75
C LEU A 4 -24.80 2.18 1.43
N PRO A 5 -25.29 3.43 1.40
CA PRO A 5 -25.21 4.27 0.22
C PRO A 5 -23.73 4.58 -0.11
N PHE A 6 -23.41 4.61 -1.41
CA PHE A 6 -22.10 5.03 -1.88
C PHE A 6 -21.94 6.54 -1.61
N ALA A 7 -21.02 6.89 -0.71
CA ALA A 7 -20.88 8.26 -0.18
C ALA A 7 -20.00 9.19 -1.04
N SER A 8 -19.45 8.69 -2.15
CA SER A 8 -18.58 9.45 -3.05
C SER A 8 -19.30 9.76 -4.36
N PRO A 9 -19.00 10.89 -5.01
CA PRO A 9 -19.46 11.16 -6.37
C PRO A 9 -19.01 10.06 -7.34
N LEU A 10 -19.88 9.67 -8.27
CA LEU A 10 -19.55 8.69 -9.33
C LEU A 10 -18.73 9.31 -10.47
N VAL A 11 -18.94 10.60 -10.69
CA VAL A 11 -18.15 11.47 -11.58
C VAL A 11 -17.53 12.53 -10.69
N THR A 12 -16.37 13.05 -11.11
CA THR A 12 -15.70 14.14 -10.38
C THR A 12 -15.65 15.36 -11.27
N GLU A 13 -16.38 16.38 -10.85
CA GLU A 13 -16.46 17.72 -11.41
C GLU A 13 -16.16 18.75 -10.31
N PHE A 14 -15.72 19.95 -10.69
CA PHE A 14 -15.46 21.03 -9.72
C PHE A 14 -16.72 21.54 -9.00
N SER A 15 -17.90 21.26 -9.56
CA SER A 15 -19.20 21.51 -8.95
C SER A 15 -19.61 20.46 -7.93
N ASP A 16 -18.95 19.30 -7.89
CA ASP A 16 -19.36 18.22 -6.99
C ASP A 16 -19.07 18.58 -5.54
N VAL A 17 -20.09 18.37 -4.73
CA VAL A 17 -20.06 18.57 -3.28
C VAL A 17 -20.51 17.31 -2.57
N VAL A 18 -20.06 17.15 -1.33
CA VAL A 18 -20.42 16.03 -0.47
C VAL A 18 -20.86 16.56 0.89
N PRO A 19 -22.00 16.10 1.44
CA PRO A 19 -22.42 16.51 2.76
C PRO A 19 -21.48 15.94 3.84
N MET A 20 -21.12 16.75 4.83
CA MET A 20 -20.29 16.34 5.95
C MET A 20 -20.60 17.14 7.21
N ASP A 21 -20.65 16.45 8.35
CA ASP A 21 -20.81 17.09 9.65
C ASP A 21 -19.47 17.73 10.08
N CYS A 22 -19.55 18.96 10.60
CA CYS A 22 -18.36 19.61 11.14
C CYS A 22 -17.86 18.83 12.38
N PRO A 23 -16.59 18.40 12.44
CA PRO A 23 -16.09 17.66 13.59
C PRO A 23 -16.04 18.49 14.88
N LEU A 24 -16.16 19.82 14.77
CA LEU A 24 -16.06 20.78 15.88
C LEU A 24 -17.43 21.10 16.48
N CYS A 25 -18.41 21.46 15.64
CA CYS A 25 -19.75 21.88 16.10
C CYS A 25 -20.88 20.92 15.73
N LEU A 26 -20.60 19.85 14.99
CA LEU A 26 -21.57 18.84 14.51
C LEU A 26 -22.65 19.32 13.54
N GLU A 27 -22.64 20.61 13.19
CA GLU A 27 -23.54 21.13 12.17
C GLU A 27 -23.14 20.62 10.79
N LYS A 28 -24.16 20.29 10.00
CA LYS A 28 -24.00 19.75 8.65
C LYS A 28 -23.48 20.83 7.70
N ASN A 29 -22.55 20.46 6.83
CA ASN A 29 -22.03 21.30 5.75
C ASN A 29 -22.39 20.60 4.45
N ASP A 30 -23.34 21.15 3.71
CA ASP A 30 -23.85 20.52 2.47
C ASP A 30 -22.99 20.89 1.25
N GLN A 31 -22.09 21.88 1.37
CA GLN A 31 -21.32 22.44 0.26
C GLN A 31 -19.82 22.13 0.35
N VAL A 32 -19.42 21.04 1.02
CA VAL A 32 -18.01 20.63 1.03
C VAL A 32 -17.62 20.16 -0.36
N LYS A 33 -16.74 20.90 -1.04
CA LYS A 33 -16.28 20.54 -2.38
C LYS A 33 -15.55 19.20 -2.39
N TRP A 34 -15.87 18.37 -3.36
CA TRP A 34 -15.17 17.10 -3.58
C TRP A 34 -13.75 17.34 -4.10
N ILE A 35 -13.59 18.21 -5.09
CA ILE A 35 -12.31 18.74 -5.57
C ILE A 35 -12.39 20.26 -5.72
N SER A 36 -11.27 20.96 -5.61
CA SER A 36 -11.20 22.41 -5.80
C SER A 36 -9.89 22.85 -6.46
N ASP A 37 -9.93 24.03 -7.08
CA ASP A 37 -8.78 24.64 -7.79
C ASP A 37 -7.62 24.99 -6.85
N ASP A 38 -7.90 25.21 -5.57
CA ASP A 38 -6.91 25.51 -4.53
C ASP A 38 -6.36 24.25 -3.83
N GLU A 39 -6.67 23.06 -4.35
CA GLU A 39 -6.24 21.76 -3.81
C GLU A 39 -6.78 21.41 -2.42
N LYS A 40 -7.86 22.07 -1.99
CA LYS A 40 -8.47 21.92 -0.66
C LYS A 40 -9.76 21.09 -0.63
N GLY A 41 -10.19 20.51 -1.75
CA GLY A 41 -11.37 19.64 -1.81
C GLY A 41 -11.17 18.34 -1.03
N ARG A 42 -12.28 17.68 -0.67
CA ARG A 42 -12.26 16.47 0.18
C ARG A 42 -11.39 15.36 -0.38
N ALA A 43 -11.38 15.15 -1.70
CA ALA A 43 -10.57 14.14 -2.35
C ALA A 43 -9.09 14.50 -2.44
N GLN A 44 -8.70 15.73 -2.13
CA GLN A 44 -7.33 16.21 -2.27
C GLN A 44 -6.56 16.11 -0.94
N ALA A 45 -5.22 16.03 -1.04
CA ALA A 45 -4.33 15.78 0.09
C ALA A 45 -4.35 16.92 1.14
N SER A 46 -4.55 18.15 0.67
CA SER A 46 -4.57 19.37 1.50
C SER A 46 -5.97 19.77 1.93
N PHE A 47 -6.89 18.80 2.06
CA PHE A 47 -8.29 19.07 2.41
C PHE A 47 -8.43 19.99 3.63
N GLU A 48 -9.13 21.10 3.39
CA GLU A 48 -9.53 22.08 4.39
C GLU A 48 -10.91 22.62 4.01
N HIS A 49 -11.83 22.68 4.97
CA HIS A 49 -13.15 23.27 4.77
C HIS A 49 -13.48 24.23 5.91
N THR A 50 -14.03 25.39 5.58
CA THR A 50 -14.53 26.35 6.57
C THR A 50 -15.98 26.02 6.87
N CYS A 51 -16.29 25.72 8.12
CA CYS A 51 -17.65 25.37 8.51
C CYS A 51 -18.64 26.52 8.27
N GLU A 52 -19.79 26.19 7.69
CA GLU A 52 -20.87 27.13 7.37
C GLU A 52 -21.52 27.71 8.64
N SER A 53 -21.50 26.97 9.75
CA SER A 53 -22.11 27.36 11.02
C SER A 53 -21.12 28.00 12.00
N CYS A 54 -20.04 27.29 12.38
CA CYS A 54 -19.11 27.79 13.39
C CYS A 54 -17.93 28.59 12.82
N HIS A 55 -17.80 28.69 11.49
CA HIS A 55 -16.74 29.40 10.78
C HIS A 55 -15.31 28.95 11.07
N GLN A 56 -15.14 27.84 11.78
CA GLN A 56 -13.84 27.23 12.01
C GLN A 56 -13.44 26.37 10.80
N VAL A 57 -12.14 26.35 10.52
CA VAL A 57 -11.56 25.49 9.49
C VAL A 57 -11.31 24.11 10.09
N PHE A 58 -11.80 23.06 9.44
CA PHE A 58 -11.48 21.69 9.79
C PHE A 58 -10.78 20.96 8.64
N LYS A 59 -10.05 19.89 9.01
CA LYS A 59 -9.19 19.08 8.14
C LYS A 59 -9.45 17.60 8.39
N ARG A 60 -8.88 16.71 7.57
CA ARG A 60 -9.00 15.24 7.73
C ARG A 60 -8.66 14.75 9.15
N SER A 61 -7.60 15.29 9.76
CA SER A 61 -7.22 14.94 11.13
C SER A 61 -8.30 15.27 12.15
N HIS A 62 -9.01 16.40 11.99
CA HIS A 62 -10.08 16.78 12.91
C HIS A 62 -11.22 15.77 12.88
N ILE A 63 -11.58 15.28 11.68
CA ILE A 63 -12.63 14.28 11.49
C ILE A 63 -12.23 12.94 12.11
N GLY A 64 -11.00 12.49 11.86
CA GLY A 64 -10.51 11.23 12.42
C GLY A 64 -10.37 11.24 13.95
N ILE A 65 -9.88 12.34 14.53
CA ILE A 65 -9.81 12.50 16.00
C ILE A 65 -11.19 12.63 16.62
N ARG A 66 -12.14 13.28 15.93
CA ARG A 66 -13.54 13.30 16.35
C ARG A 66 -14.11 11.89 16.42
N ARG A 67 -13.89 11.08 15.38
CA ARG A 67 -14.33 9.67 15.33
C ARG A 67 -13.74 8.84 16.46
N PHE A 68 -12.43 9.00 16.74
CA PHE A 68 -11.78 8.37 17.89
C PHE A 68 -12.49 8.71 19.20
N ALA A 69 -12.77 9.99 19.43
CA ALA A 69 -13.42 10.44 20.65
C ALA A 69 -14.84 9.89 20.80
N GLU A 70 -15.59 9.80 19.70
CA GLU A 70 -16.94 9.20 19.68
C GLU A 70 -16.92 7.69 19.92
N GLU A 71 -15.93 6.96 19.40
CA GLU A 71 -15.77 5.53 19.71
C GLU A 71 -15.45 5.31 21.19
N VAL A 72 -14.58 6.12 21.78
CA VAL A 72 -14.27 6.09 23.22
C VAL A 72 -15.53 6.43 24.05
N ALA A 73 -16.25 7.49 23.70
CA ALA A 73 -17.46 7.89 24.42
C ALA A 73 -18.57 6.82 24.30
N ARG A 74 -18.82 6.27 23.11
CA ARG A 74 -19.79 5.18 22.93
C ARG A 74 -19.43 3.95 23.76
N LYS A 75 -18.15 3.57 23.82
CA LYS A 75 -17.70 2.46 24.67
C LYS A 75 -18.06 2.68 26.15
N ARG A 76 -17.97 3.92 26.65
CA ARG A 76 -18.37 4.29 28.03
C ARG A 76 -19.87 4.17 28.31
N THR A 77 -20.71 4.06 27.29
CA THR A 77 -22.16 3.81 27.44
C THR A 77 -22.49 2.32 27.64
N GLY A 78 -21.49 1.43 27.61
CA GLY A 78 -21.67 -0.02 27.64
C GLY A 78 -21.94 -0.65 26.26
N GLN A 79 -21.94 0.14 25.19
CA GLN A 79 -21.96 -0.39 23.82
C GLN A 79 -20.66 -1.14 23.53
N LYS A 80 -20.77 -2.28 22.83
CA LYS A 80 -19.60 -3.06 22.36
C LYS A 80 -18.92 -2.36 21.19
N VAL A 81 -18.11 -1.36 21.50
CA VAL A 81 -17.29 -0.59 20.55
C VAL A 81 -15.82 -0.88 20.81
N TYR A 82 -15.10 -1.22 19.75
CA TYR A 82 -13.67 -1.46 19.76
C TYR A 82 -12.99 -0.46 18.85
N LEU A 83 -11.87 0.10 19.33
CA LEU A 83 -11.10 1.03 18.53
C LEU A 83 -10.56 0.32 17.29
N SER A 84 -10.47 1.05 16.18
CA SER A 84 -9.80 0.56 14.96
C SER A 84 -8.41 0.00 15.27
N GLU A 85 -8.00 -1.06 14.58
CA GLU A 85 -6.71 -1.78 14.79
C GLU A 85 -6.56 -2.51 16.13
N THR A 86 -7.65 -2.71 16.90
CA THR A 86 -7.59 -3.41 18.21
C THR A 86 -8.29 -4.77 18.27
N LEU A 87 -9.41 -4.94 17.55
CA LEU A 87 -10.30 -6.10 17.71
C LEU A 87 -9.75 -7.41 17.14
N LEU A 88 -9.02 -7.32 16.02
CA LEU A 88 -8.52 -8.48 15.32
C LEU A 88 -7.07 -8.74 15.71
N ASP A 89 -6.76 -9.99 16.05
CA ASP A 89 -5.38 -10.45 16.19
C ASP A 89 -4.64 -10.24 14.85
N PRO A 90 -3.56 -9.44 14.79
CA PRO A 90 -2.90 -9.10 13.53
C PRO A 90 -2.31 -10.31 12.80
N GLN A 91 -2.01 -11.40 13.52
CA GLN A 91 -1.45 -12.59 12.91
C GLN A 91 -2.55 -13.45 12.28
N THR A 92 -3.59 -13.77 13.02
CA THR A 92 -4.61 -14.74 12.63
C THR A 92 -5.88 -14.10 12.07
N GLY A 93 -6.09 -12.81 12.28
CA GLY A 93 -7.33 -12.10 11.97
C GLY A 93 -8.54 -12.61 12.76
N LYS A 94 -8.33 -13.36 13.85
CA LYS A 94 -9.41 -13.78 14.74
C LYS A 94 -9.81 -12.61 15.65
N VAL A 95 -11.09 -12.56 15.98
CA VAL A 95 -11.62 -11.62 16.97
C VAL A 95 -11.07 -11.97 18.35
N ASP A 96 -10.46 -10.99 19.02
CA ASP A 96 -10.01 -11.08 20.42
C ASP A 96 -10.45 -9.84 21.19
N THR A 97 -11.62 -9.94 21.83
CA THR A 97 -12.21 -8.84 22.60
C THR A 97 -11.43 -8.53 23.88
N ASN A 98 -10.86 -9.56 24.51
CA ASN A 98 -10.15 -9.42 25.78
C ASN A 98 -8.84 -8.66 25.57
N GLU A 99 -8.09 -9.02 24.53
CA GLU A 99 -6.86 -8.31 24.17
C GLU A 99 -7.16 -6.89 23.68
N ALA A 100 -8.25 -6.68 22.94
CA ALA A 100 -8.68 -5.34 22.52
C ALA A 100 -8.99 -4.43 23.71
N ASP A 101 -9.72 -4.94 24.71
CA ASP A 101 -10.05 -4.22 25.93
C ASP A 101 -8.79 -3.95 26.77
N ALA A 102 -7.96 -4.97 27.02
CA ALA A 102 -6.72 -4.83 27.78
C ALA A 102 -5.74 -3.84 27.13
N PHE A 103 -5.62 -3.87 25.80
CA PHE A 103 -4.80 -2.92 25.06
C PHE A 103 -5.36 -1.50 25.15
N THR A 104 -6.68 -1.32 24.95
CA THR A 104 -7.36 -0.02 25.03
C THR A 104 -7.18 0.61 26.40
N THR A 105 -7.43 -0.13 27.49
CA THR A 105 -7.22 0.34 28.86
C THR A 105 -5.79 0.79 29.09
N ARG A 106 -4.81 0.06 28.55
CA ARG A 106 -3.39 0.39 28.70
C ARG A 106 -3.00 1.68 27.99
N VAL A 107 -3.40 1.85 26.73
CA VAL A 107 -3.01 3.03 25.93
C VAL A 107 -3.80 4.29 26.29
N LEU A 108 -4.98 4.15 26.88
CA LEU A 108 -5.79 5.30 27.31
C LEU A 108 -5.52 5.76 28.74
N LYS A 109 -4.59 5.15 29.48
CA LYS A 109 -4.39 5.40 30.92
C LYS A 109 -4.20 6.88 31.29
N ASP A 110 -3.43 7.64 30.51
CA ASP A 110 -3.20 9.06 30.81
C ASP A 110 -4.46 9.90 30.54
N LEU A 111 -5.18 9.60 29.46
CA LEU A 111 -6.46 10.23 29.14
C LEU A 111 -7.53 9.87 30.17
N ASP A 112 -7.55 8.62 30.64
CA ASP A 112 -8.42 8.16 31.72
C ASP A 112 -8.14 8.89 33.03
N THR A 113 -6.85 9.08 33.38
CA THR A 113 -6.46 9.83 34.57
C THR A 113 -7.00 11.26 34.54
N ALA A 114 -6.95 11.90 33.36
CA ALA A 114 -7.36 13.28 33.17
C ALA A 114 -8.89 13.47 33.03
N LEU A 115 -9.59 12.56 32.36
CA LEU A 115 -11.00 12.72 31.97
C LEU A 115 -11.95 11.67 32.59
N LYS A 116 -11.44 10.75 33.41
CA LYS A 116 -12.22 9.65 34.01
C LYS A 116 -12.94 8.81 32.95
N LEU A 117 -12.20 8.41 31.92
CA LEU A 117 -12.72 7.61 30.81
C LEU A 117 -13.24 6.22 31.23
N GLY A 118 -12.81 5.69 32.37
CA GLY A 118 -13.30 4.44 32.93
C GLY A 118 -14.69 4.56 33.57
N GLU A 119 -15.18 5.77 33.84
CA GLU A 119 -16.51 5.97 34.42
C GLU A 119 -17.61 5.81 33.34
N PRO A 120 -18.64 4.99 33.59
CA PRO A 120 -19.77 4.83 32.68
C PRO A 120 -20.53 6.14 32.49
N ILE A 121 -21.02 6.36 31.27
CA ILE A 121 -21.84 7.54 30.93
C ILE A 121 -23.19 7.12 30.35
N GLY A 122 -24.19 8.00 30.46
CA GLY A 122 -25.46 7.84 29.76
C GLY A 122 -25.29 8.06 28.24
N GLN A 123 -26.16 7.44 27.45
CA GLN A 123 -26.13 7.58 25.98
C GLN A 123 -26.31 9.03 25.53
N ASP A 124 -27.09 9.82 26.27
CA ASP A 124 -27.32 11.25 26.08
C ASP A 124 -26.04 12.10 26.18
N LYS A 125 -25.03 11.62 26.94
CA LYS A 125 -23.76 12.32 27.12
C LYS A 125 -22.69 11.96 26.08
N THR A 126 -22.97 11.03 25.17
CA THR A 126 -21.97 10.54 24.20
C THR A 126 -21.33 11.68 23.41
N GLN A 127 -22.14 12.61 22.90
CA GLN A 127 -21.64 13.71 22.07
C GLN A 127 -20.84 14.75 22.87
N SER A 128 -21.30 15.12 24.07
CA SER A 128 -20.61 16.10 24.91
C SER A 128 -19.27 15.56 25.43
N GLU A 129 -19.23 14.30 25.85
CA GLU A 129 -18.00 13.62 26.28
C GLU A 129 -17.00 13.46 25.12
N ALA A 130 -17.49 13.13 23.91
CA ALA A 130 -16.65 13.09 22.73
C ALA A 130 -16.06 14.48 22.41
N THR A 131 -16.85 15.55 22.53
CA THR A 131 -16.37 16.93 22.35
C THR A 131 -15.28 17.30 23.36
N ILE A 132 -15.45 16.94 24.65
CA ILE A 132 -14.45 17.18 25.70
C ILE A 132 -13.13 16.48 25.36
N LEU A 133 -13.19 15.19 25.01
CA LEU A 133 -12.01 14.40 24.68
C LEU A 133 -11.32 14.92 23.40
N ALA A 134 -12.06 15.18 22.33
CA ALA A 134 -11.50 15.71 21.09
C ALA A 134 -10.84 17.10 21.29
N THR A 135 -11.43 17.94 22.14
CA THR A 135 -10.86 19.24 22.52
C THR A 135 -9.57 19.09 23.34
N MET A 136 -9.52 18.13 24.28
CA MET A 136 -8.30 17.82 25.02
C MET A 136 -7.16 17.36 24.09
N LEU A 137 -7.51 16.57 23.07
CA LEU A 137 -6.61 16.13 22.01
C LEU A 137 -6.29 17.22 20.98
N LYS A 138 -6.89 18.41 21.10
CA LYS A 138 -6.77 19.54 20.17
C LYS A 138 -7.06 19.17 18.72
N TYR A 139 -7.86 18.12 18.50
CA TYR A 139 -8.14 17.57 17.17
C TYR A 139 -6.88 17.26 16.34
N ASP A 140 -5.76 16.97 17.00
CA ASP A 140 -4.44 16.79 16.39
C ASP A 140 -3.93 15.36 16.58
N LYS A 141 -3.49 14.74 15.47
CA LYS A 141 -3.02 13.35 15.49
C LYS A 141 -1.72 13.14 16.26
N LYS A 142 -0.81 14.13 16.28
CA LYS A 142 0.46 14.03 17.03
C LYS A 142 0.21 14.14 18.52
N VAL A 143 -0.77 14.93 18.93
CA VAL A 143 -1.23 15.00 20.32
C VAL A 143 -1.79 13.64 20.74
N LEU A 144 -2.68 13.04 19.94
CA LEU A 144 -3.18 11.68 20.19
C LEU A 144 -2.04 10.65 20.25
N GLU A 145 -1.11 10.68 19.29
CA GLU A 145 0.06 9.80 19.27
C GLU A 145 0.86 9.88 20.57
N THR A 146 1.07 11.09 21.09
CA THR A 146 1.77 11.31 22.34
C THR A 146 1.02 10.70 23.53
N PHE A 147 -0.29 10.92 23.62
CA PHE A 147 -1.11 10.36 24.70
C PHE A 147 -1.19 8.84 24.67
N LEU A 148 -1.25 8.21 23.50
CA LEU A 148 -1.32 6.75 23.41
C LEU A 148 0.03 6.08 23.72
N HIS A 149 1.15 6.72 23.38
CA HIS A 149 2.48 6.16 23.64
C HIS A 149 2.95 6.31 25.07
N THR A 150 2.66 7.45 25.71
CA THR A 150 3.22 7.81 27.03
C THR A 150 2.94 6.76 28.12
N PRO A 151 1.73 6.17 28.24
CA PRO A 151 1.45 5.11 29.21
C PRO A 151 2.25 3.82 29.01
N VAL A 152 2.61 3.52 27.77
CA VAL A 152 3.32 2.28 27.39
C VAL A 152 4.84 2.50 27.41
N ARG A 153 5.28 3.71 27.10
CA ARG A 153 6.68 4.12 27.08
C ARG A 153 6.81 5.45 27.82
N PRO A 154 7.17 5.42 29.12
CA PRO A 154 7.44 6.64 29.88
C PRO A 154 8.44 7.53 29.14
N ASN A 155 8.25 8.85 29.23
CA ASN A 155 9.11 9.84 28.59
C ASN A 155 9.09 9.84 27.04
N TYR A 156 8.09 9.24 26.39
CA TYR A 156 7.97 9.23 24.93
C TYR A 156 8.15 10.64 24.32
N ALA A 157 7.47 11.64 24.88
CA ALA A 157 7.50 13.02 24.42
C ALA A 157 8.84 13.74 24.64
N THR A 158 9.72 13.24 25.52
CA THR A 158 10.98 13.92 25.86
C THR A 158 12.14 13.47 24.98
N TYR A 159 12.00 12.37 24.24
CA TYR A 159 13.04 11.90 23.34
C TYR A 159 13.10 12.77 22.07
N TYR A 160 14.30 13.06 21.60
CA TYR A 160 14.48 13.63 20.25
C TYR A 160 14.14 12.56 19.20
N ASN A 161 13.12 12.82 18.37
CA ASN A 161 12.59 11.89 17.36
C ASN A 161 12.28 10.49 17.93
N PRO A 162 11.28 10.37 18.82
CA PRO A 162 10.94 9.08 19.40
C PRO A 162 10.50 8.13 18.31
N ARG A 163 11.00 6.89 18.33
CA ARG A 163 10.54 5.84 17.42
C ARG A 163 9.16 5.34 17.90
N PRO A 164 8.09 5.52 17.12
CA PRO A 164 6.75 5.07 17.50
C PRO A 164 6.67 3.54 17.63
N LEU A 165 5.79 3.06 18.51
CA LEU A 165 5.48 1.64 18.65
C LEU A 165 4.53 1.22 17.52
N PRO A 166 4.87 0.19 16.71
CA PRO A 166 4.13 -0.14 15.49
C PRO A 166 2.62 -0.33 15.69
N ARG A 167 2.19 -1.01 16.76
CA ARG A 167 0.77 -1.25 17.03
C ARG A 167 0.03 0.06 17.34
N ILE A 168 0.65 0.98 18.08
CA ILE A 168 0.05 2.28 18.40
C ILE A 168 0.01 3.14 17.13
N SER A 169 1.08 3.14 16.33
CA SER A 169 1.09 3.85 15.03
C SER A 169 -0.05 3.42 14.11
N ARG A 170 -0.35 2.11 14.03
CA ARG A 170 -1.50 1.64 13.24
C ARG A 170 -2.82 2.21 13.74
N VAL A 171 -3.03 2.23 15.07
CA VAL A 171 -4.22 2.85 15.66
C VAL A 171 -4.29 4.34 15.30
N ILE A 172 -3.19 5.09 15.41
CA ILE A 172 -3.16 6.51 15.05
C ILE A 172 -3.49 6.72 13.57
N GLU A 173 -2.86 5.96 12.67
CA GLU A 173 -3.11 6.07 11.23
C GLU A 173 -4.55 5.68 10.86
N ALA A 174 -5.16 4.73 11.57
CA ALA A 174 -6.56 4.39 11.39
C ALA A 174 -7.48 5.61 11.61
N TYR A 175 -7.13 6.51 12.54
CA TYR A 175 -7.83 7.77 12.82
C TYR A 175 -7.20 8.99 12.14
N ALA A 176 -6.30 8.82 11.18
CA ALA A 176 -5.77 9.93 10.38
C ALA A 176 -6.72 10.33 9.23
N TYR A 177 -7.69 9.48 8.89
CA TYR A 177 -8.56 9.62 7.72
C TYR A 177 -10.04 9.74 8.10
N ASP A 178 -10.81 10.41 7.24
CA ASP A 178 -12.22 10.79 7.43
C ASP A 178 -13.24 9.70 7.04
N GLY A 179 -12.78 8.46 6.82
CA GLY A 179 -13.60 7.35 6.32
C GLY A 179 -13.78 6.20 7.31
N LEU A 180 -14.91 5.51 7.24
CA LEU A 180 -15.25 4.38 8.11
C LEU A 180 -14.32 3.17 8.02
N ALA A 181 -13.65 3.01 6.89
CA ALA A 181 -12.72 1.92 6.65
C ALA A 181 -11.33 2.21 7.22
N SER A 182 -11.13 3.35 7.91
CA SER A 182 -9.85 3.71 8.54
C SER A 182 -8.66 3.70 7.57
N LEU A 183 -8.93 4.04 6.30
CA LEU A 183 -7.99 4.04 5.19
C LEU A 183 -8.18 5.29 4.34
N ASP A 184 -7.11 5.73 3.68
CA ASP A 184 -7.17 6.77 2.64
C ASP A 184 -7.77 6.19 1.36
N LEU A 185 -9.09 6.25 1.23
CA LEU A 185 -9.77 5.58 0.10
C LEU A 185 -9.38 6.22 -1.22
N VAL A 186 -9.22 7.54 -1.25
CA VAL A 186 -8.81 8.27 -2.45
C VAL A 186 -7.38 7.90 -2.82
N GLY A 187 -6.46 7.92 -1.85
CA GLY A 187 -5.10 7.44 -2.05
C GLY A 187 -5.09 6.01 -2.61
N ALA A 188 -5.80 5.07 -1.97
CA ALA A 188 -5.87 3.68 -2.41
C ALA A 188 -6.41 3.52 -3.84
N ILE A 189 -7.46 4.25 -4.21
CA ILE A 189 -8.02 4.22 -5.58
C ILE A 189 -7.01 4.74 -6.60
N LEU A 190 -6.33 5.86 -6.31
CA LEU A 190 -5.32 6.42 -7.21
C LEU A 190 -4.17 5.45 -7.43
N ARG A 191 -3.70 4.79 -6.36
CA ARG A 191 -2.67 3.75 -6.44
C ARG A 191 -3.13 2.57 -7.28
N GLN A 192 -4.36 2.09 -7.09
CA GLN A 192 -4.95 1.05 -7.93
C GLN A 192 -5.05 1.47 -9.41
N GLY A 193 -5.34 2.75 -9.68
CA GLY A 193 -5.32 3.31 -11.03
C GLY A 193 -3.94 3.17 -11.69
N THR A 194 -2.86 3.48 -10.96
CA THR A 194 -1.50 3.31 -11.50
C THR A 194 -1.14 1.85 -11.80
N PHE A 195 -1.69 0.90 -11.04
CA PHE A 195 -1.55 -0.51 -11.34
C PHE A 195 -2.27 -0.88 -12.64
N ILE A 196 -3.52 -0.43 -12.81
CA ILE A 196 -4.31 -0.67 -14.03
C ILE A 196 -3.59 -0.10 -15.26
N ASP A 197 -3.05 1.12 -15.19
CA ASP A 197 -2.27 1.72 -16.27
C ASP A 197 -1.10 0.85 -16.71
N LYS A 198 -0.42 0.19 -15.76
CA LYS A 198 0.66 -0.77 -16.07
C LYS A 198 0.11 -1.99 -16.81
N MET A 199 -1.02 -2.54 -16.36
CA MET A 199 -1.66 -3.67 -17.05
C MET A 199 -2.06 -3.31 -18.49
N VAL A 200 -2.54 -2.08 -18.71
CA VAL A 200 -2.87 -1.55 -20.04
C VAL A 200 -1.61 -1.40 -20.90
N LYS A 201 -0.55 -0.80 -20.37
CA LYS A 201 0.74 -0.62 -21.08
C LYS A 201 1.39 -1.94 -21.47
N LEU A 202 1.28 -2.97 -20.62
CA LEU A 202 1.72 -4.33 -20.93
C LEU A 202 0.84 -5.03 -21.99
N GLY A 203 -0.30 -4.44 -22.34
CA GLY A 203 -1.29 -5.04 -23.24
C GLY A 203 -2.11 -6.17 -22.63
N TRP A 204 -2.08 -6.34 -21.29
CA TRP A 204 -2.75 -7.45 -20.59
C TRP A 204 -4.26 -7.28 -20.53
N THR A 205 -4.76 -6.06 -20.70
CA THR A 205 -6.20 -5.74 -20.74
C THR A 205 -6.79 -5.83 -22.15
N GLN A 206 -5.96 -6.09 -23.17
CA GLN A 206 -6.44 -6.15 -24.56
C GLN A 206 -7.34 -7.38 -24.77
N PRO A 207 -8.50 -7.24 -25.45
CA PRO A 207 -9.33 -8.37 -25.82
C PRO A 207 -8.52 -9.45 -26.55
N GLY A 208 -8.64 -10.69 -26.10
CA GLY A 208 -7.97 -11.84 -26.70
C GLY A 208 -6.47 -12.00 -26.40
N ARG A 209 -5.86 -11.15 -25.54
CA ARG A 209 -4.43 -11.22 -25.20
C ARG A 209 -3.98 -12.60 -24.70
N PHE A 210 -4.87 -13.32 -24.03
CA PHE A 210 -4.58 -14.60 -23.38
C PHE A 210 -5.38 -15.77 -23.98
N ASP A 211 -5.95 -15.61 -25.18
CA ASP A 211 -6.77 -16.67 -25.81
C ASP A 211 -5.90 -17.81 -26.36
N GLN A 212 -4.67 -17.51 -26.77
CA GLN A 212 -3.76 -18.48 -27.36
C GLN A 212 -2.79 -19.01 -26.31
N SER A 213 -2.60 -20.33 -26.25
CA SER A 213 -1.71 -20.99 -25.28
C SER A 213 -0.28 -20.42 -25.28
N LYS A 214 0.25 -20.06 -26.46
CA LYS A 214 1.58 -19.45 -26.60
C LYS A 214 1.70 -18.05 -25.97
N GLN A 215 0.58 -17.35 -25.73
CA GLN A 215 0.54 -16.02 -25.13
C GLN A 215 0.28 -16.07 -23.62
N LEU A 216 0.04 -17.26 -23.05
CA LEU A 216 -0.19 -17.43 -21.60
C LEU A 216 1.09 -17.33 -20.77
N ALA A 217 2.27 -17.39 -21.39
CA ALA A 217 3.55 -17.43 -20.68
C ALA A 217 3.72 -16.32 -19.63
N PRO A 218 3.40 -15.03 -19.90
CA PRO A 218 3.48 -13.97 -18.90
C PRO A 218 2.54 -14.17 -17.70
N LEU A 219 1.32 -14.66 -17.95
CA LEU A 219 0.33 -14.90 -16.89
C LEU A 219 0.73 -16.09 -16.02
N VAL A 220 1.15 -17.20 -16.64
CA VAL A 220 1.64 -18.39 -15.93
C VAL A 220 2.88 -18.04 -15.09
N ARG A 221 3.79 -17.22 -15.64
CA ARG A 221 4.96 -16.71 -14.93
C ARG A 221 4.56 -15.84 -13.75
N SER A 222 3.57 -14.96 -13.87
CA SER A 222 3.06 -14.16 -12.75
C SER A 222 2.54 -15.03 -11.60
N ILE A 223 1.79 -16.11 -11.92
CA ILE A 223 1.31 -17.09 -10.92
C ILE A 223 2.49 -17.81 -10.26
N ALA A 224 3.44 -18.31 -11.05
CA ALA A 224 4.62 -19.00 -10.53
C ALA A 224 5.46 -18.09 -9.62
N ARG A 225 5.63 -16.83 -10.00
CA ARG A 225 6.33 -15.82 -9.19
C ARG A 225 5.59 -15.52 -7.89
N TYR A 226 4.26 -15.49 -7.90
CA TYR A 226 3.48 -15.34 -6.67
C TYR A 226 3.68 -16.52 -5.72
N HIS A 227 3.69 -17.76 -6.21
CA HIS A 227 4.01 -18.93 -5.38
C HIS A 227 5.43 -18.85 -4.79
N ALA A 228 6.42 -18.50 -5.61
CA ALA A 228 7.79 -18.26 -5.15
C ALA A 228 7.89 -17.12 -4.12
N PHE A 229 7.04 -16.10 -4.24
CA PHE A 229 6.97 -15.00 -3.28
C PHE A 229 6.37 -15.44 -1.93
N LEU A 230 5.32 -16.28 -1.92
CA LEU A 230 4.81 -16.91 -0.70
C LEU A 230 5.87 -17.79 -0.03
N ASP A 231 6.66 -18.50 -0.83
CA ASP A 231 7.77 -19.31 -0.35
C ASP A 231 8.85 -18.46 0.34
N LEU A 232 9.22 -17.31 -0.24
CA LEU A 232 10.11 -16.34 0.41
C LEU A 232 9.52 -15.78 1.72
N MET A 233 8.22 -15.45 1.74
CA MET A 233 7.54 -14.97 2.96
C MET A 233 7.56 -16.02 4.08
N THR A 234 7.58 -17.31 3.73
CA THR A 234 7.63 -18.42 4.69
C THR A 234 8.99 -18.48 5.40
N SER A 235 10.09 -18.27 4.68
CA SER A 235 11.45 -18.30 5.24
C SER A 235 11.90 -16.96 5.84
N HIS A 236 11.30 -15.84 5.44
CA HIS A 236 11.69 -14.49 5.86
C HIS A 236 10.54 -13.75 6.54
N ARG A 237 10.04 -14.30 7.66
CA ARG A 237 8.78 -13.89 8.30
C ARG A 237 8.73 -12.43 8.76
N THR A 238 9.87 -11.84 9.12
CA THR A 238 9.99 -10.48 9.65
C THR A 238 10.55 -9.49 8.63
N THR A 239 10.92 -9.95 7.43
CA THR A 239 11.52 -9.11 6.40
C THR A 239 10.41 -8.45 5.59
N PHE A 240 10.56 -7.15 5.33
CA PHE A 240 9.70 -6.44 4.39
C PHE A 240 10.08 -6.84 2.96
N LEU A 241 9.16 -7.52 2.27
CA LEU A 241 9.35 -8.02 0.91
C LEU A 241 8.49 -7.25 -0.08
N VAL A 242 9.05 -6.90 -1.23
CA VAL A 242 8.39 -6.10 -2.27
C VAL A 242 8.09 -6.98 -3.47
N PRO A 243 6.82 -7.17 -3.87
CA PRO A 243 6.48 -7.98 -5.03
C PRO A 243 6.85 -7.25 -6.35
N THR A 244 7.16 -8.02 -7.40
CA THR A 244 7.01 -7.56 -8.79
C THR A 244 5.54 -7.59 -9.20
N LEU A 245 5.19 -7.23 -10.45
CA LEU A 245 3.83 -7.28 -11.02
C LEU A 245 2.88 -8.24 -10.26
N ASP A 246 2.12 -7.66 -9.34
CA ASP A 246 1.46 -8.36 -8.21
C ASP A 246 0.02 -8.76 -8.52
N LEU A 247 -0.31 -8.88 -9.82
CA LEU A 247 -1.65 -9.24 -10.29
C LEU A 247 -2.18 -10.53 -9.63
N ALA A 248 -1.35 -11.57 -9.57
CA ALA A 248 -1.74 -12.84 -8.96
C ALA A 248 -2.03 -12.70 -7.46
N TRP A 249 -1.29 -11.82 -6.75
CA TRP A 249 -1.54 -11.54 -5.35
C TRP A 249 -2.85 -10.75 -5.18
N HIS A 250 -3.05 -9.66 -5.92
CA HIS A 250 -4.31 -8.91 -5.90
C HIS A 250 -5.51 -9.79 -6.21
N SER A 251 -5.39 -10.66 -7.22
CA SER A 251 -6.43 -11.63 -7.59
C SER A 251 -6.75 -12.61 -6.47
N HIS A 252 -5.75 -13.05 -5.70
CA HIS A 252 -5.96 -13.88 -4.52
C HIS A 252 -6.67 -13.10 -3.41
N GLN A 253 -6.28 -11.84 -3.16
CA GLN A 253 -6.89 -10.99 -2.14
C GLN A 253 -8.38 -10.69 -2.38
N LEU A 254 -8.82 -10.66 -3.64
CA LEU A 254 -10.25 -10.56 -3.99
C LEU A 254 -11.07 -11.76 -3.49
N LYS A 255 -10.43 -12.88 -3.15
CA LYS A 255 -11.05 -14.07 -2.55
C LYS A 255 -10.80 -14.10 -1.03
N GLY A 256 -11.29 -13.11 -0.30
CA GLY A 256 -10.92 -12.84 1.10
C GLY A 256 -10.88 -14.07 2.03
N GLU A 257 -11.88 -14.95 2.00
CA GLU A 257 -11.89 -16.18 2.82
C GLU A 257 -10.79 -17.16 2.39
N ALA A 258 -10.66 -17.43 1.09
CA ALA A 258 -9.63 -18.31 0.56
C ALA A 258 -8.22 -17.74 0.84
N TYR A 259 -8.02 -16.44 0.58
CA TYR A 259 -6.77 -15.74 0.87
C TYR A 259 -6.35 -15.91 2.32
N ARG A 260 -7.28 -15.71 3.26
CA ARG A 260 -7.02 -15.88 4.67
C ARG A 260 -6.71 -17.34 5.01
N ASN A 261 -7.51 -18.29 4.57
CA ASN A 261 -7.31 -19.71 4.90
C ASN A 261 -5.97 -20.23 4.36
N ASP A 262 -5.66 -19.93 3.11
CA ASP A 262 -4.43 -20.33 2.43
C ASP A 262 -3.19 -19.69 3.10
N THR A 263 -3.21 -18.37 3.33
CA THR A 263 -2.07 -17.69 3.94
C THR A 263 -1.85 -18.09 5.41
N LEU A 264 -2.91 -18.37 6.16
CA LEU A 264 -2.77 -18.96 7.50
C LEU A 264 -2.22 -20.38 7.45
N ALA A 265 -2.60 -21.19 6.47
CA ALA A 265 -2.06 -22.54 6.30
C ALA A 265 -0.56 -22.50 5.99
N TYR A 266 -0.15 -21.68 5.01
CA TYR A 266 1.22 -21.63 4.49
C TYR A 266 2.14 -20.74 5.34
N LEU A 267 1.72 -19.51 5.67
CA LEU A 267 2.56 -18.48 6.28
C LEU A 267 2.38 -18.36 7.80
N LYS A 268 1.30 -18.95 8.34
CA LYS A 268 0.85 -18.75 9.74
C LYS A 268 0.50 -17.31 10.07
N ARG A 269 0.22 -16.50 9.05
CA ARG A 269 -0.24 -15.11 9.14
C ARG A 269 -0.98 -14.73 7.87
N THR A 270 -1.81 -13.70 7.92
CA THR A 270 -2.39 -13.08 6.73
C THR A 270 -1.56 -11.84 6.34
N PRO A 271 -0.74 -11.88 5.28
CA PRO A 271 0.02 -10.70 4.86
C PRO A 271 -0.92 -9.54 4.52
N ASN A 272 -0.62 -8.37 5.07
CA ASN A 272 -1.24 -7.14 4.62
C ASN A 272 -0.53 -6.67 3.34
N HIS A 273 -1.29 -6.29 2.32
CA HIS A 273 -0.76 -5.56 1.17
C HIS A 273 -0.86 -4.08 1.52
N ASP A 274 0.11 -3.63 2.30
CA ASP A 274 0.26 -2.19 2.59
C ASP A 274 0.81 -1.53 1.35
N ASP A 275 -0.10 -1.00 0.55
CA ASP A 275 0.20 -0.27 -0.65
C ASP A 275 0.46 1.20 -0.36
N SER A 276 0.69 1.63 0.89
CA SER A 276 0.97 3.02 1.29
C SER A 276 2.39 3.22 1.87
N VAL A 277 3.33 2.35 1.49
CA VAL A 277 4.71 2.37 2.00
C VAL A 277 5.57 3.46 1.34
N GLN A 278 6.34 4.16 2.16
CA GLN A 278 7.25 5.22 1.70
C GLN A 278 8.25 4.72 0.65
N PRO A 279 8.56 5.51 -0.40
CA PRO A 279 9.43 5.08 -1.50
C PRO A 279 10.82 4.58 -1.09
N ASN A 280 11.39 5.12 0.00
CA ASN A 280 12.70 4.69 0.51
C ASN A 280 12.67 3.26 1.09
N ALA A 281 11.62 2.93 1.85
CA ALA A 281 11.39 1.60 2.40
C ALA A 281 11.07 0.61 1.28
N LEU A 282 10.32 1.02 0.25
CA LEU A 282 10.10 0.23 -0.96
C LEU A 282 11.39 -0.06 -1.72
N SER A 283 12.20 0.97 -2.01
CA SER A 283 13.49 0.83 -2.67
C SER A 283 14.42 -0.15 -1.93
N THR A 284 14.53 -0.01 -0.61
CA THR A 284 15.38 -0.87 0.23
C THR A 284 14.83 -2.29 0.34
N GLY A 285 13.51 -2.41 0.49
CA GLY A 285 12.80 -3.69 0.54
C GLY A 285 12.92 -4.44 -0.78
N TYR A 286 12.89 -3.72 -1.90
CA TYR A 286 13.09 -4.28 -3.23
C TYR A 286 14.50 -4.86 -3.40
N ASP A 287 15.55 -4.09 -3.09
CA ASP A 287 16.93 -4.58 -3.16
C ASP A 287 17.13 -5.81 -2.25
N THR A 288 16.53 -5.79 -1.06
CA THR A 288 16.54 -6.93 -0.12
C THR A 288 15.84 -8.14 -0.72
N THR A 289 14.67 -7.93 -1.34
CA THR A 289 13.88 -9.00 -1.98
C THR A 289 14.63 -9.60 -3.16
N ALA A 290 15.25 -8.76 -3.99
CA ALA A 290 16.02 -9.21 -5.15
C ALA A 290 17.19 -10.10 -4.75
N ARG A 291 17.92 -9.71 -3.70
CA ARG A 291 19.02 -10.50 -3.15
C ARG A 291 18.56 -11.87 -2.64
N ILE A 292 17.55 -11.92 -1.76
CA ILE A 292 17.07 -13.20 -1.21
C ILE A 292 16.42 -14.09 -2.28
N TRP A 293 15.79 -13.48 -3.29
CA TRP A 293 15.21 -14.20 -4.42
C TRP A 293 16.30 -14.91 -5.21
N LYS A 294 17.38 -14.20 -5.54
CA LYS A 294 18.51 -14.77 -6.25
C LYS A 294 19.22 -15.87 -5.44
N GLU A 295 19.40 -15.66 -4.14
CA GLU A 295 19.95 -16.66 -3.23
C GLU A 295 19.08 -17.94 -3.21
N ARG A 296 17.75 -17.80 -3.26
CA ARG A 296 16.82 -18.92 -3.17
C ARG A 296 16.58 -19.65 -4.49
N PHE A 297 16.51 -18.93 -5.60
CA PHE A 297 16.08 -19.47 -6.90
C PHE A 297 17.18 -19.47 -7.97
N GLY A 298 18.34 -18.89 -7.70
CA GLY A 298 19.48 -18.87 -8.64
C GLY A 298 19.28 -17.98 -9.88
N VAL A 299 18.17 -17.24 -9.95
CA VAL A 299 17.81 -16.34 -11.05
C VAL A 299 17.53 -14.94 -10.54
N PRO A 300 17.74 -13.89 -11.36
CA PRO A 300 17.49 -12.51 -10.94
C PRO A 300 16.01 -12.26 -10.69
N TYR A 301 15.73 -11.31 -9.79
CA TYR A 301 14.35 -10.97 -9.45
C TYR A 301 13.66 -10.17 -10.55
N SER A 302 14.40 -9.27 -11.20
CA SER A 302 13.91 -8.46 -12.32
C SER A 302 14.91 -8.40 -13.46
N LEU A 303 14.40 -8.36 -14.68
CA LEU A 303 15.16 -8.09 -15.89
C LEU A 303 14.55 -6.93 -16.70
N CYS A 304 13.71 -6.09 -16.09
CA CYS A 304 13.02 -4.94 -16.70
C CYS A 304 13.93 -3.94 -17.42
N GLY A 305 15.23 -3.94 -17.11
CA GLY A 305 16.13 -2.84 -17.46
C GLY A 305 16.29 -1.85 -16.30
N CYS A 306 15.71 -2.15 -15.13
CA CYS A 306 15.99 -1.48 -13.87
C CYS A 306 17.41 -1.81 -13.36
N SER A 307 17.75 -1.32 -12.18
CA SER A 307 19.07 -1.42 -11.60
C SER A 307 19.50 -2.88 -11.43
N PRO A 308 20.70 -3.24 -11.92
CA PRO A 308 21.21 -4.59 -11.74
C PRO A 308 21.31 -5.00 -10.26
N ASP A 309 21.17 -6.30 -10.01
CA ASP A 309 21.24 -6.85 -8.67
C ASP A 309 22.60 -6.51 -8.02
N SER A 310 22.57 -6.30 -6.70
CA SER A 310 23.77 -6.17 -5.89
C SER A 310 24.48 -7.54 -5.86
N GLY A 311 25.55 -7.69 -6.64
CA GLY A 311 26.35 -8.92 -6.70
C GLY A 311 27.65 -8.80 -5.90
N VAL A 312 28.33 -9.93 -5.72
CA VAL A 312 29.70 -9.95 -5.18
C VAL A 312 30.59 -9.17 -6.15
N GLU A 313 31.24 -8.10 -5.67
CA GLU A 313 32.21 -7.39 -6.49
C GLU A 313 33.41 -8.31 -6.77
N PRO A 314 33.87 -8.43 -8.02
CA PRO A 314 35.19 -9.00 -8.27
C PRO A 314 36.21 -8.16 -7.48
N PRO A 315 37.27 -8.78 -6.93
CA PRO A 315 38.32 -8.03 -6.26
C PRO A 315 38.78 -6.90 -7.19
N PRO A 316 39.00 -5.68 -6.67
CA PRO A 316 39.45 -4.58 -7.51
C PRO A 316 40.69 -5.04 -8.28
N PRO A 317 40.81 -4.73 -9.59
CA PRO A 317 42.05 -4.99 -10.30
C PRO A 317 43.17 -4.41 -9.46
N SER A 318 44.21 -5.20 -9.18
CA SER A 318 45.34 -4.81 -8.35
C SER A 318 45.99 -3.55 -8.90
N ARG A 319 45.51 -2.38 -8.48
CA ARG A 319 46.12 -1.10 -8.81
C ARG A 319 47.26 -0.91 -7.82
N LEU A 320 48.49 -1.06 -8.31
CA LEU A 320 49.63 -0.36 -7.75
C LEU A 320 49.34 1.15 -7.85
N ALA A 321 48.74 1.70 -6.79
CA ALA A 321 48.93 3.04 -6.21
C ALA A 321 47.66 3.45 -5.43
N PRO A 322 47.80 3.97 -4.20
CA PRO A 322 46.66 4.35 -3.38
C PRO A 322 45.97 5.62 -3.91
N PRO A 323 44.66 5.80 -3.65
CA PRO A 323 43.97 7.04 -3.96
C PRO A 323 44.46 8.17 -3.05
N VAL A 324 44.81 9.31 -3.66
CA VAL A 324 45.06 10.56 -2.93
C VAL A 324 43.76 11.01 -2.26
N PRO A 325 43.73 11.27 -0.94
CA PRO A 325 42.52 11.72 -0.29
C PRO A 325 42.24 13.19 -0.63
N ILE A 326 41.04 13.47 -1.15
CA ILE A 326 40.50 14.84 -1.24
C ILE A 326 40.08 15.25 0.18
N ARG A 327 40.99 15.89 0.93
CA ARG A 327 40.62 16.68 2.10
C ARG A 327 40.27 18.10 1.65
N SER A 328 39.00 18.44 1.81
CA SER A 328 38.54 19.83 1.87
C SER A 328 39.17 20.51 3.09
N THR A 329 40.15 21.37 2.86
CA THR A 329 40.46 22.50 3.75
C THR A 329 40.99 23.66 2.92
N PHE A 330 40.23 24.74 2.86
CA PHE A 330 40.73 26.06 2.52
C PHE A 330 41.85 26.45 3.50
N LYS A 331 43.02 26.85 2.99
CA LYS A 331 43.87 27.92 3.55
C LYS A 331 45.01 28.28 2.58
N LEU A 332 45.13 29.56 2.28
CA LEU A 332 46.22 30.18 1.52
C LEU A 332 47.58 29.95 2.20
N ARG A 333 48.61 29.66 1.39
CA ARG A 333 49.92 30.34 1.48
C ARG A 333 50.81 30.03 0.27
N ASN A 334 51.26 31.08 -0.40
CA ASN A 334 52.36 31.07 -1.37
C ASN A 334 53.68 30.64 -0.69
N ILE A 335 54.60 30.03 -1.46
CA ILE A 335 56.03 30.41 -1.62
C ILE A 335 56.78 29.33 -2.44
N PHE A 336 57.32 29.77 -3.59
CA PHE A 336 58.47 29.27 -4.37
C PHE A 336 58.90 27.78 -4.32
N ARG A 337 58.79 27.08 -5.47
CA ARG A 337 59.83 26.11 -5.89
C ARG A 337 59.85 25.83 -7.41
N LYS A 338 61.07 25.64 -7.91
CA LYS A 338 61.54 25.66 -9.31
C LYS A 338 60.92 24.59 -10.24
N LYS A 339 60.75 24.95 -11.52
CA LYS A 339 60.34 24.07 -12.64
C LYS A 339 61.35 22.92 -12.86
N LYS A 340 60.86 21.68 -12.94
CA LYS A 340 61.59 20.50 -13.44
C LYS A 340 60.95 20.04 -14.76
N LYS A 341 61.77 19.68 -15.76
CA LYS A 341 61.35 19.26 -17.11
C LYS A 341 60.43 18.02 -17.08
N PRO A 342 59.48 17.89 -18.04
CA PRO A 342 58.64 16.70 -18.15
C PRO A 342 59.40 15.53 -18.78
N GLU A 343 59.32 14.35 -18.15
CA GLU A 343 59.63 13.06 -18.80
C GLU A 343 58.42 12.58 -19.62
N PRO A 344 58.63 11.75 -20.65
CA PRO A 344 57.55 11.26 -21.50
C PRO A 344 56.66 10.26 -20.73
N ILE A 345 55.35 10.43 -20.86
CA ILE A 345 54.33 9.49 -20.36
C ILE A 345 54.42 8.21 -21.20
N PRO A 346 54.61 7.01 -20.60
CA PRO A 346 54.51 5.76 -21.35
C PRO A 346 53.07 5.55 -21.82
N ALA A 347 52.91 5.05 -23.04
CA ALA A 347 51.61 4.79 -23.66
C ALA A 347 50.70 3.95 -22.75
N PRO A 348 49.37 4.18 -22.77
CA PRO A 348 48.43 3.39 -21.98
C PRO A 348 48.54 1.91 -22.38
N VAL A 349 48.78 1.06 -21.38
CA VAL A 349 48.66 -0.39 -21.51
C VAL A 349 47.20 -0.68 -21.89
N PRO A 350 46.92 -1.44 -22.96
CA PRO A 350 45.55 -1.83 -23.28
C PRO A 350 44.93 -2.57 -22.09
N ASP A 351 43.69 -2.24 -21.75
CA ASP A 351 42.94 -2.94 -20.70
C ASP A 351 42.99 -4.45 -20.97
N PRO A 352 43.20 -5.29 -19.94
CA PRO A 352 43.19 -6.74 -20.12
C PRO A 352 41.88 -7.16 -20.77
N VAL A 353 41.98 -7.98 -21.82
CA VAL A 353 40.82 -8.53 -22.54
C VAL A 353 39.89 -9.18 -21.52
N PRO A 354 38.60 -8.77 -21.43
CA PRO A 354 37.67 -9.37 -20.48
C PRO A 354 37.57 -10.87 -20.72
N ASP A 355 37.57 -11.66 -19.64
CA ASP A 355 37.29 -13.09 -19.74
C ASP A 355 35.98 -13.31 -20.51
N PRO A 356 35.91 -14.32 -21.40
CA PRO A 356 34.71 -14.58 -22.18
C PRO A 356 33.52 -14.85 -21.26
N VAL A 357 32.42 -14.11 -21.46
CA VAL A 357 31.18 -14.27 -20.70
C VAL A 357 30.60 -15.65 -21.02
N PRO A 358 30.40 -16.54 -20.02
CA PRO A 358 29.83 -17.84 -20.27
C PRO A 358 28.37 -17.71 -20.75
N PRO A 359 27.86 -18.67 -21.55
CA PRO A 359 26.49 -18.61 -22.04
C PRO A 359 25.50 -18.61 -20.88
N LEU A 360 24.49 -17.73 -20.97
CA LEU A 360 23.43 -17.63 -19.98
C LEU A 360 22.52 -18.88 -20.06
N VAL A 361 22.49 -19.67 -18.98
CA VAL A 361 21.60 -20.84 -18.87
C VAL A 361 20.49 -20.54 -17.88
N ASN A 362 19.25 -20.49 -18.38
CA ASN A 362 18.07 -20.25 -17.54
C ASN A 362 17.44 -21.56 -17.06
N THR A 363 17.83 -22.00 -15.86
CA THR A 363 17.28 -23.20 -15.22
C THR A 363 15.90 -22.98 -14.59
N CYS A 364 15.46 -21.73 -14.42
CA CYS A 364 14.17 -21.37 -13.81
C CYS A 364 13.30 -20.56 -14.76
N GLY A 365 13.13 -21.07 -15.99
CA GLY A 365 12.36 -20.46 -17.06
C GLY A 365 10.87 -20.23 -16.77
N HIS A 366 10.33 -20.73 -15.66
CA HIS A 366 8.97 -20.44 -15.17
C HIS A 366 8.91 -19.20 -14.26
N LEU A 367 10.04 -18.74 -13.72
CA LEU A 367 10.14 -17.56 -12.85
C LEU A 367 10.68 -16.33 -13.57
N VAL A 368 11.55 -16.55 -14.56
CA VAL A 368 12.21 -15.48 -15.31
C VAL A 368 12.31 -15.84 -16.79
N THR A 369 12.25 -14.82 -17.65
CA THR A 369 12.40 -14.93 -19.10
C THR A 369 13.54 -14.06 -19.60
N THR A 370 14.28 -14.57 -20.58
CA THR A 370 15.33 -13.83 -21.29
C THR A 370 14.78 -13.08 -22.51
N GLU A 371 13.50 -13.24 -22.81
CA GLU A 371 12.81 -12.43 -23.82
C GLU A 371 12.67 -10.99 -23.30
N ASP A 372 12.93 -10.04 -24.19
CA ASP A 372 12.99 -8.61 -23.83
C ASP A 372 11.57 -8.03 -23.70
N ASP A 373 10.65 -8.40 -24.58
CA ASP A 373 9.25 -7.93 -24.58
C ASP A 373 8.47 -8.30 -23.31
N GLU A 374 8.82 -9.39 -22.62
CA GLU A 374 8.23 -9.79 -21.34
C GLU A 374 8.93 -9.20 -20.11
N ALA A 375 10.06 -8.50 -20.28
CA ALA A 375 10.90 -8.02 -19.19
C ALA A 375 10.16 -7.10 -18.20
N ASP A 376 9.23 -6.29 -18.70
CA ASP A 376 8.48 -5.30 -17.91
C ASP A 376 7.51 -5.97 -16.94
N SER A 377 7.13 -7.24 -17.18
CA SER A 377 6.35 -8.03 -16.22
C SER A 377 7.11 -8.36 -14.94
N SER A 378 8.44 -8.17 -14.96
CA SER A 378 9.31 -8.33 -13.79
C SER A 378 9.65 -7.00 -13.10
N HIS A 379 9.07 -5.89 -13.55
CA HIS A 379 9.23 -4.61 -12.88
C HIS A 379 8.60 -4.66 -11.47
N PRO A 380 9.24 -4.07 -10.44
CA PRO A 380 8.64 -3.90 -9.12
C PRO A 380 7.28 -3.23 -9.17
N SER A 381 6.38 -3.66 -8.28
CA SER A 381 5.07 -3.05 -8.18
C SER A 381 5.14 -1.74 -7.39
N GLU A 382 5.23 -0.64 -8.14
CA GLU A 382 5.28 0.72 -7.58
C GLU A 382 3.90 1.33 -7.46
N HIS A 383 3.35 1.34 -6.25
CA HIS A 383 2.06 1.95 -5.97
C HIS A 383 2.19 3.35 -5.33
N ASN A 384 3.40 3.81 -4.93
CA ASN A 384 3.55 4.84 -3.88
C ASN A 384 4.43 6.06 -4.18
N VAL A 385 4.72 6.42 -5.42
CA VAL A 385 5.79 7.42 -5.65
C VAL A 385 5.41 8.86 -5.22
N LEU A 386 4.21 9.08 -4.69
CA LEU A 386 3.74 10.37 -4.25
C LEU A 386 3.87 10.62 -2.75
N PHE A 387 3.99 11.90 -2.41
CA PHE A 387 3.69 12.50 -1.11
C PHE A 387 4.83 12.68 -0.09
N SER A 388 6.08 12.88 -0.52
CA SER A 388 7.08 13.44 0.40
C SER A 388 8.09 14.37 -0.28
N PRO A 389 8.44 15.55 0.29
CA PRO A 389 9.54 16.38 -0.21
C PRO A 389 10.89 15.65 -0.28
N ASN A 390 11.06 14.58 0.52
CA ASN A 390 12.28 13.77 0.54
C ASN A 390 12.38 12.81 -0.65
N THR A 391 11.33 12.57 -1.44
CA THR A 391 11.40 11.64 -2.59
C THR A 391 12.39 12.12 -3.63
N ALA A 392 12.48 13.42 -3.89
CA ALA A 392 13.41 13.96 -4.88
C ALA A 392 14.88 13.68 -4.51
N TYR A 393 15.25 13.82 -3.23
CA TYR A 393 16.59 13.51 -2.74
C TYR A 393 16.92 12.02 -2.90
N HIS A 394 15.98 11.14 -2.55
CA HIS A 394 16.17 9.70 -2.65
C HIS A 394 16.20 9.20 -4.11
N ALA A 395 15.35 9.75 -4.98
CA ALA A 395 15.38 9.47 -6.41
C ALA A 395 16.75 9.83 -7.01
N ASN A 396 17.28 11.03 -6.71
CA ASN A 396 18.63 11.44 -7.13
C ASN A 396 19.73 10.47 -6.65
N ASN A 397 19.66 10.01 -5.40
CA ASN A 397 20.64 9.06 -4.89
C ASN A 397 20.56 7.71 -5.62
N ARG A 398 19.34 7.21 -5.88
CA ARG A 398 19.13 5.95 -6.60
C ARG A 398 19.60 6.02 -8.06
N GLU A 399 19.35 7.15 -8.75
CA GLU A 399 19.90 7.44 -10.08
C GLU A 399 21.43 7.46 -10.08
N ARG A 400 22.07 8.04 -9.06
CA ARG A 400 23.53 8.04 -8.94
C ARG A 400 24.07 6.63 -8.70
N ASP A 401 23.44 5.87 -7.81
CA ASP A 401 23.86 4.51 -7.47
C ASP A 401 23.70 3.54 -8.66
N LEU A 402 22.73 3.80 -9.53
CA LEU A 402 22.51 3.03 -10.77
C LEU A 402 23.76 2.96 -11.63
N VAL A 403 24.45 4.09 -11.84
CA VAL A 403 25.67 4.16 -12.66
C VAL A 403 26.75 3.20 -12.14
N TYR A 404 26.94 3.19 -10.82
CA TYR A 404 27.91 2.30 -10.17
C TYR A 404 27.48 0.83 -10.27
N ARG A 405 26.18 0.54 -10.09
CA ARG A 405 25.63 -0.82 -10.19
C ARG A 405 25.75 -1.40 -11.60
N VAL A 406 25.49 -0.61 -12.63
CA VAL A 406 25.66 -1.00 -14.05
C VAL A 406 27.13 -1.29 -14.36
N ALA A 407 28.03 -0.39 -13.96
CA ALA A 407 29.46 -0.61 -14.16
C ALA A 407 29.98 -1.85 -13.43
N SER A 408 29.50 -2.10 -12.20
CA SER A 408 29.81 -3.30 -11.42
C SER A 408 29.27 -4.58 -12.10
N ALA A 409 28.04 -4.53 -12.60
CA ALA A 409 27.40 -5.65 -13.27
C ALA A 409 28.15 -6.06 -14.54
N LYS A 410 28.61 -5.09 -15.35
CA LYS A 410 29.48 -5.33 -16.51
C LYS A 410 30.77 -6.05 -16.14
N ARG A 411 31.48 -5.56 -15.12
CA ARG A 411 32.74 -6.17 -14.65
C ARG A 411 32.57 -7.60 -14.15
N SER A 412 31.36 -7.94 -13.71
CA SER A 412 31.07 -9.24 -13.12
C SER A 412 30.32 -10.17 -14.07
N ALA A 413 30.12 -9.78 -15.33
CA ALA A 413 29.35 -10.57 -16.30
C ALA A 413 30.00 -11.94 -16.58
N SER A 414 31.33 -12.03 -16.50
CA SER A 414 32.06 -13.31 -16.62
C SER A 414 31.82 -14.27 -15.45
N ILE A 415 31.48 -13.73 -14.27
CA ILE A 415 31.16 -14.49 -13.06
C ILE A 415 29.66 -14.81 -13.00
N ASP A 416 28.84 -13.84 -13.40
CA ASP A 416 27.38 -13.88 -13.29
C ASP A 416 26.74 -13.30 -14.56
N PRO A 417 26.46 -14.15 -15.57
CA PRO A 417 25.91 -13.72 -16.85
C PRO A 417 24.57 -13.00 -16.73
N TRP A 418 23.79 -13.24 -15.67
CA TRP A 418 22.54 -12.53 -15.42
C TRP A 418 22.77 -11.04 -15.17
N ARG A 419 23.84 -10.68 -14.46
CA ARG A 419 24.21 -9.27 -14.25
C ARG A 419 24.67 -8.62 -15.55
N GLY A 420 25.35 -9.38 -16.42
CA GLY A 420 25.65 -8.95 -17.78
C GLY A 420 24.39 -8.56 -18.55
N LEU A 421 23.38 -9.45 -18.56
CA LEU A 421 22.10 -9.19 -19.22
C LEU A 421 21.33 -8.02 -18.60
N GLN A 422 21.33 -7.87 -17.27
CA GLN A 422 20.71 -6.72 -16.60
C GLN A 422 21.37 -5.39 -17.02
N ALA A 423 22.71 -5.36 -17.10
CA ALA A 423 23.45 -4.18 -17.54
C ALA A 423 23.18 -3.85 -19.01
N GLU A 424 23.18 -4.86 -19.89
CA GLU A 424 22.84 -4.70 -21.30
C GLU A 424 21.43 -4.11 -21.48
N ARG A 425 20.43 -4.67 -20.79
CA ARG A 425 19.05 -4.18 -20.86
C ARG A 425 18.90 -2.78 -20.30
N ASN A 426 19.55 -2.47 -19.18
CA ASN A 426 19.53 -1.12 -18.62
C ASN A 426 20.07 -0.09 -19.61
N GLU A 427 21.16 -0.40 -20.32
CA GLU A 427 21.73 0.51 -21.33
C GLU A 427 20.87 0.60 -22.59
N LYS A 428 20.39 -0.53 -23.10
CA LYS A 428 19.52 -0.60 -24.28
C LYS A 428 18.23 0.20 -24.09
N ARG A 429 17.68 0.17 -22.88
CA ARG A 429 16.36 0.74 -22.55
C ARG A 429 16.44 2.08 -21.82
N LYS A 430 17.63 2.63 -21.61
CA LYS A 430 17.86 3.81 -20.74
C LYS A 430 16.95 5.01 -21.03
N ASP A 431 16.62 5.22 -22.30
CA ASP A 431 15.81 6.35 -22.75
C ASP A 431 14.30 6.07 -22.68
N GLU A 432 13.88 4.80 -22.73
CA GLU A 432 12.47 4.38 -22.78
C GLU A 432 11.98 3.77 -21.46
N HIS A 433 12.90 3.39 -20.56
CA HIS A 433 12.63 2.70 -19.31
C HIS A 433 13.25 3.47 -18.14
N LYS A 434 12.41 3.90 -17.21
CA LYS A 434 12.87 4.58 -16.00
C LYS A 434 13.27 3.58 -14.94
N GLU A 435 14.27 3.95 -14.14
CA GLU A 435 14.66 3.17 -12.97
C GLU A 435 13.51 3.06 -11.97
N ALA A 436 13.39 1.90 -11.35
CA ALA A 436 12.40 1.68 -10.33
C ALA A 436 12.53 2.72 -9.20
N PHE A 437 11.41 3.26 -8.73
CA PHE A 437 11.27 4.21 -7.63
C PHE A 437 11.97 5.57 -7.85
N THR A 438 12.25 5.95 -9.11
CA THR A 438 12.84 7.28 -9.43
C THR A 438 11.86 8.22 -10.11
N ASP A 439 10.66 7.76 -10.48
CA ASP A 439 9.73 8.60 -11.22
C ASP A 439 9.05 9.66 -10.34
N ARG A 440 9.55 10.89 -10.44
CA ARG A 440 9.04 12.07 -9.72
C ARG A 440 7.62 12.47 -10.12
N ASN A 441 7.13 11.97 -11.26
CA ASN A 441 5.85 12.32 -11.85
C ASN A 441 4.83 11.17 -11.79
N TYR A 442 5.20 9.96 -11.33
CA TYR A 442 4.22 8.89 -11.13
C TYR A 442 3.33 9.23 -9.95
N GLY A 443 2.29 9.97 -10.29
CA GLY A 443 1.24 10.36 -9.39
C GLY A 443 0.85 11.85 -9.41
N THR A 444 1.35 12.62 -10.37
CA THR A 444 0.48 13.59 -11.05
C THR A 444 -0.45 12.88 -12.03
N GLY A 445 -0.94 11.69 -11.65
CA GLY A 445 -1.80 10.89 -12.50
C GLY A 445 -2.97 11.78 -12.90
N HIS A 446 -3.18 11.93 -14.21
CA HIS A 446 -4.40 12.52 -14.70
C HIS A 446 -5.54 11.77 -14.01
N TYR A 447 -6.43 12.52 -13.36
CA TYR A 447 -7.63 11.96 -12.77
C TYR A 447 -8.43 11.32 -13.91
N TYR A 448 -8.37 9.99 -14.03
CA TYR A 448 -9.26 9.25 -14.91
C TYR A 448 -10.47 8.87 -14.09
N SER A 449 -11.64 9.42 -14.45
CA SER A 449 -12.92 8.97 -13.92
C SER A 449 -13.14 7.52 -14.30
N TYR A 450 -12.71 6.60 -13.43
CA TYR A 450 -12.95 5.18 -13.63
C TYR A 450 -14.36 4.83 -13.17
N TRP A 451 -15.17 4.34 -14.12
CA TRP A 451 -16.48 3.78 -13.87
C TRP A 451 -16.36 2.36 -13.34
N GLY A 452 -16.91 2.13 -12.14
CA GLY A 452 -17.16 0.78 -11.63
C GLY A 452 -16.08 0.24 -10.71
N VAL A 453 -16.03 0.72 -9.46
CA VAL A 453 -15.40 -0.04 -8.38
C VAL A 453 -16.50 -0.84 -7.68
N SER A 454 -16.62 -2.12 -8.03
CA SER A 454 -17.32 -3.08 -7.18
C SER A 454 -16.50 -3.24 -5.90
N THR A 455 -16.94 -2.59 -4.82
CA THR A 455 -16.36 -2.82 -3.50
C THR A 455 -17.12 -3.99 -2.85
N ALA A 456 -16.53 -5.18 -2.94
CA ALA A 456 -16.79 -6.20 -1.93
C ALA A 456 -16.11 -5.72 -0.64
N ILE A 457 -16.92 -5.31 0.34
CA ILE A 457 -16.49 -4.65 1.58
C ILE A 457 -15.96 -5.69 2.59
N PRO A 458 -14.94 -5.34 3.41
CA PRO A 458 -14.42 -6.22 4.45
C PRO A 458 -15.46 -6.52 5.54
N PHE A 459 -15.58 -7.80 5.87
CA PHE A 459 -16.20 -8.25 7.12
C PHE A 459 -15.44 -7.65 8.30
N GLY A 460 -16.11 -6.92 9.18
CA GLY A 460 -15.49 -6.44 10.43
C GLY A 460 -16.16 -5.30 11.19
N PHE A 461 -17.27 -4.72 10.74
CA PHE A 461 -17.88 -3.60 11.44
C PHE A 461 -19.32 -3.89 11.89
N TYR A 462 -19.48 -4.14 13.21
CA TYR A 462 -20.73 -3.95 13.93
C TYR A 462 -20.55 -2.71 14.82
N GLY A 463 -20.93 -1.54 14.33
CA GLY A 463 -20.91 -0.28 15.09
C GLY A 463 -21.98 0.65 14.53
N GLY A 464 -22.94 1.03 15.36
CA GLY A 464 -24.20 1.62 14.93
C GLY A 464 -24.09 2.94 14.18
N TYR A 465 -24.78 3.01 13.04
CA TYR A 465 -25.34 4.24 12.50
C TYR A 465 -26.85 4.18 12.68
N ALA A 466 -27.39 5.10 13.46
CA ALA A 466 -28.79 5.46 13.37
C ALA A 466 -28.92 6.40 12.17
N TYR A 467 -29.32 5.88 11.01
CA TYR A 467 -29.93 6.72 9.98
C TYR A 467 -31.44 6.70 10.22
N SER A 468 -31.96 7.76 10.85
CA SER A 468 -33.39 7.99 10.88
C SER A 468 -33.84 8.43 9.49
N GLY A 469 -34.73 7.63 8.89
CA GLY A 469 -35.64 8.07 7.85
C GLY A 469 -35.09 8.00 6.42
N MET A 470 -35.33 6.88 5.75
CA MET A 470 -35.80 6.89 4.36
C MET A 470 -36.57 5.59 4.09
N TYR A 471 -37.81 5.76 3.65
CA TYR A 471 -38.75 4.70 3.29
C TYR A 471 -38.28 3.96 2.03
N GLY A 472 -38.41 2.63 2.00
CA GLY A 472 -38.36 1.83 0.76
C GLY A 472 -37.57 0.51 0.84
N SER A 473 -38.26 -0.55 1.28
CA SER A 473 -38.39 -1.90 0.64
C SER A 473 -37.28 -2.35 -0.36
N CYS A 474 -36.76 -3.57 -0.42
CA CYS A 474 -37.20 -4.90 -0.01
C CYS A 474 -35.98 -5.84 -0.13
N GLY A 475 -35.77 -6.80 0.78
CA GLY A 475 -34.72 -7.82 0.59
C GLY A 475 -34.19 -8.48 1.86
N THR A 476 -35.09 -9.01 2.69
CA THR A 476 -34.72 -9.83 3.87
C THR A 476 -35.32 -11.22 3.69
N ALA A 477 -34.49 -12.22 3.39
CA ALA A 477 -34.67 -13.62 3.80
C ALA A 477 -33.54 -14.50 3.22
N CYS A 478 -33.18 -15.55 3.97
CA CYS A 478 -32.30 -16.66 3.57
C CYS A 478 -30.79 -16.46 3.83
N GLY A 479 -30.44 -16.33 5.12
CA GLY A 479 -29.08 -16.52 5.63
C GLY A 479 -29.06 -17.25 6.97
N ALA A 480 -29.92 -18.26 7.15
CA ALA A 480 -29.93 -19.10 8.35
C ALA A 480 -30.53 -20.48 8.04
N ALA A 481 -29.75 -21.35 7.43
CA ALA A 481 -29.87 -22.80 7.60
C ALA A 481 -28.64 -23.46 6.95
N GLY A 482 -27.78 -24.06 7.78
CA GLY A 482 -26.76 -24.98 7.30
C GLY A 482 -27.41 -26.28 6.81
N CYS A 483 -26.83 -26.85 5.77
CA CYS A 483 -26.80 -28.27 5.40
C CYS A 483 -25.68 -28.36 4.35
N GLY A 484 -24.62 -29.15 4.50
CA GLY A 484 -24.69 -30.61 4.56
C GLY A 484 -24.38 -31.12 3.14
N GLY A 485 -23.23 -31.78 2.97
CA GLY A 485 -22.68 -32.13 1.67
C GLY A 485 -23.48 -33.13 0.85
N GLY A 486 -23.08 -33.30 -0.42
CA GLY A 486 -23.61 -34.34 -1.29
C GLY A 486 -23.28 -34.11 -2.76
N ALA A 487 -22.47 -34.99 -3.32
CA ALA A 487 -22.15 -35.08 -4.73
C ALA A 487 -23.38 -35.47 -5.59
N CYS A 488 -23.41 -35.00 -6.84
CA CYS A 488 -23.56 -35.80 -8.08
C CYS A 488 -24.34 -35.09 -9.20
N ARG A 489 -23.66 -35.04 -10.35
CA ARG A 489 -24.10 -35.33 -11.74
C ARG A 489 -25.24 -34.55 -12.42
N ALA A 490 -24.84 -34.09 -13.61
CA ALA A 490 -25.59 -33.80 -14.83
C ALA A 490 -26.85 -34.63 -15.11
N CYS A 491 -27.84 -33.97 -15.73
CA CYS A 491 -28.65 -34.36 -16.90
C CYS A 491 -29.65 -33.22 -17.14
N ALA A 492 -29.54 -32.48 -18.25
CA ALA A 492 -30.24 -32.72 -19.52
C ALA A 492 -31.70 -32.21 -19.52
N SER A 493 -31.89 -31.22 -20.38
CA SER A 493 -33.10 -30.66 -20.98
C SER A 493 -34.28 -31.61 -21.20
N GLY A 494 -35.47 -31.09 -20.95
CA GLY A 494 -36.74 -31.65 -21.41
C GLY A 494 -37.88 -30.71 -21.03
N GLY A 495 -38.20 -29.76 -21.92
CA GLY A 495 -39.48 -29.08 -21.89
C GLY A 495 -40.48 -29.89 -22.70
N ASP A 496 -41.70 -30.05 -22.16
CA ASP A 496 -42.90 -30.00 -22.97
C ASP A 496 -44.17 -29.89 -22.09
N THR A 497 -44.96 -28.89 -22.48
CA THR A 497 -46.42 -28.78 -22.55
C THR A 497 -47.35 -29.45 -21.53
N GLY A 498 -48.34 -28.66 -21.09
CA GLY A 498 -49.74 -29.08 -21.23
C GLY A 498 -50.67 -28.87 -20.02
N GLY A 499 -51.62 -27.94 -20.19
CA GLY A 499 -52.94 -27.92 -19.54
C GLY A 499 -52.96 -27.52 -18.06
N GLY A 500 -53.88 -26.71 -17.55
CA GLY A 500 -55.17 -26.26 -18.04
C GLY A 500 -55.95 -25.78 -16.82
N ASP A 501 -56.73 -24.72 -17.04
CA ASP A 501 -57.92 -24.30 -16.30
C ASP A 501 -57.90 -24.08 -14.77
N GLY A 502 -58.35 -22.87 -14.42
CA GLY A 502 -59.52 -22.76 -13.53
C GLY A 502 -59.41 -21.78 -12.38
N GLY A 503 -60.02 -20.60 -12.55
CA GLY A 503 -60.67 -19.78 -11.51
C GLY A 503 -59.76 -19.19 -10.43
N GLY A 504 -59.92 -17.97 -9.94
CA GLY A 504 -60.99 -17.00 -9.99
C GLY A 504 -60.69 -15.96 -8.91
N ASP A 505 -61.13 -14.74 -9.15
CA ASP A 505 -61.49 -13.70 -8.20
C ASP A 505 -60.45 -13.16 -7.18
N ALA A 506 -60.05 -11.92 -7.49
CA ALA A 506 -60.41 -10.69 -6.76
C ALA A 506 -60.05 -10.50 -5.27
N GLY A 507 -59.50 -9.32 -5.01
CA GLY A 507 -59.34 -8.67 -3.69
C GLY A 507 -57.85 -8.52 -3.35
N GLY A 508 -57.26 -7.34 -3.22
CA GLY A 508 -57.82 -6.07 -2.77
C GLY A 508 -56.93 -5.57 -1.61
N CYS A 509 -56.16 -4.52 -1.91
CA CYS A 509 -55.61 -3.49 -1.02
C CYS A 509 -54.96 -3.80 0.35
N SER A 510 -53.88 -3.03 0.55
CA SER A 510 -53.41 -2.42 1.80
C SER A 510 -52.75 -3.29 2.87
N GLY A 511 -51.48 -2.96 3.15
CA GLY A 511 -50.64 -3.47 4.23
C GLY A 511 -49.19 -3.13 3.97
#